data_AF-A0A3M9JX63-F1
#
_entry.id   AF-A0A3M9JX63-F1
#
_cell.length_a   1.000
_cell.length_b   1.000
_cell.length_c   1.000
_cell.angle_alpha   90.00
_cell.angle_beta   90.00
_cell.angle_gamma   90.00
#
_symmetry.space_group_name_H-M   'P 1'
#
loop_
_entity.id
_entity.type
_entity.pdbx_description
1 polymer ?
#
loop_
_entity_poly.entity_id
_entity_poly.type
_entity_poly.pdbx_seq_one_letter_code
_entity_poly.pdbx_strand_id
1 'polypeptide(L)' 'MYEGLRSVQEDSGPVTDISGLGAAAYTYSDELTGIHVVTYDDNLYLTIAAAPLRLGAPMPRDIVARLTRVAGTAVSALRA' A
#
# COMPACT_ATOMS: atom_id res chain seq x y z
N MET A 1 0.36 13.23 -9.27
CA MET A 1 -0.48 12.97 -8.08
C MET A 1 0.17 11.95 -7.15
N TYR A 2 0.63 10.81 -7.67
CA TYR A 2 1.33 9.77 -6.88
C TYR A 2 2.50 10.31 -6.05
N GLU A 3 3.45 11.02 -6.67
CA GLU A 3 4.62 11.59 -5.95
C GLU A 3 4.23 12.57 -4.84
N GLY A 4 3.16 13.36 -5.05
CA GLY A 4 2.65 14.28 -4.02
C GLY A 4 2.07 13.53 -2.81
N LEU A 5 1.32 12.45 -3.05
CA LEU A 5 0.78 11.60 -1.99
C LEU A 5 1.88 10.83 -1.27
N ARG A 6 2.91 10.37 -2.00
CA ARG A 6 4.10 9.74 -1.42
C ARG A 6 4.82 10.69 -0.48
N SER A 7 5.09 11.92 -0.93
CA SER A 7 5.77 12.94 -0.11
C SER A 7 5.03 13.23 1.20
N VAL A 8 3.69 13.26 1.18
CA VAL A 8 2.89 13.44 2.41
C VAL A 8 3.07 12.27 3.39
N GLN A 9 3.23 11.05 2.89
CA GLN A 9 3.48 9.89 3.75
C GLN A 9 4.90 9.86 4.27
N GLU A 10 5.88 10.26 3.46
CA GLU A 10 7.29 10.40 3.88
C GLU A 10 7.45 11.42 5.02
N ASP A 11 6.65 12.50 5.03
CA ASP A 11 6.62 13.47 6.14
C ASP A 11 6.06 12.87 7.44
N SER A 12 5.22 11.82 7.33
CA SER A 12 4.53 11.19 8.45
C SER A 12 5.24 9.94 8.97
N GLY A 13 6.13 9.33 8.18
CA GLY A 13 6.85 8.12 8.56
C GLY A 13 7.62 7.46 7.41
N PRO A 14 8.32 6.35 7.69
CA PRO A 14 9.08 5.65 6.67
C PRO A 14 8.16 5.02 5.63
N VAL A 15 8.49 5.24 4.36
CA VAL A 15 7.92 4.51 3.23
C VAL A 15 8.94 3.50 2.70
N THR A 16 8.48 2.43 2.07
CA THR A 16 9.34 1.43 1.43
C THR A 16 8.83 1.10 0.04
N ASP A 17 9.71 1.16 -0.95
CA ASP A 17 9.37 0.85 -2.34
C ASP A 17 9.06 -0.63 -2.55
N ILE A 18 8.08 -0.89 -3.41
CA ILE A 18 7.68 -2.23 -3.84
C ILE A 18 7.93 -2.36 -5.35
N SER A 19 8.89 -3.21 -5.72
CA SER A 19 9.15 -3.53 -7.11
C SER A 19 8.10 -4.46 -7.71
N GLY A 20 7.79 -4.27 -9.01
CA GLY A 20 6.97 -5.22 -9.78
C GLY A 20 5.46 -5.08 -9.59
N LEU A 21 4.99 -3.97 -9.01
CA LEU A 21 3.59 -3.66 -8.83
C LEU A 21 3.24 -2.30 -9.49
N GLY A 22 2.59 -2.35 -10.65
CA GLY A 22 2.28 -1.15 -11.43
C GLY A 22 3.53 -0.46 -12.00
N ALA A 23 3.42 0.82 -12.29
CA ALA A 23 4.52 1.70 -12.67
C ALA A 23 5.30 2.18 -11.43
N ALA A 24 4.60 2.38 -10.31
CA ALA A 24 5.20 2.70 -9.02
C ALA A 24 4.37 2.12 -7.87
N ALA A 25 5.03 1.66 -6.81
CA ALA A 25 4.35 1.23 -5.59
C ALA A 25 5.22 1.42 -4.34
N TYR A 26 4.57 1.72 -3.22
CA TYR A 26 5.21 1.79 -1.90
C TYR A 26 4.30 1.25 -0.81
N THR A 27 4.88 0.94 0.35
CA THR A 27 4.17 0.64 1.59
C THR A 27 4.56 1.60 2.69
N TYR A 28 3.64 1.84 3.61
CA TYR A 28 3.88 2.59 4.84
C TYR A 28 3.01 2.01 5.96
N SER A 29 3.38 2.31 7.20
CA SER A 29 2.58 1.99 8.39
C SER A 29 2.03 3.28 8.99
N ASP A 30 0.76 3.26 9.35
CA ASP A 30 0.07 4.32 10.07
C ASP A 30 -0.54 3.72 11.35
N GLU A 31 -0.33 4.37 12.49
CA GLU A 31 -0.73 3.83 13.79
C GLU A 31 -2.25 3.68 13.95
N LEU A 32 -3.04 4.51 13.26
CA LEU A 32 -4.50 4.54 13.36
C LEU A 32 -5.18 3.65 12.32
N THR A 33 -4.61 3.58 11.12
CA THR A 33 -5.22 2.98 9.93
C THR A 33 -4.49 1.74 9.43
N GLY A 34 -3.37 1.38 10.06
CA GLY A 34 -2.67 0.11 9.84
C GLY A 34 -1.62 0.17 8.73
N ILE A 35 -1.41 -0.95 8.06
CA ILE A 35 -0.39 -1.10 7.02
C ILE A 35 -1.03 -0.90 5.66
N HIS A 36 -0.41 -0.05 4.85
CA HIS A 36 -0.91 0.33 3.52
C HIS A 36 0.04 -0.12 2.43
N VAL A 37 -0.53 -0.52 1.29
CA VAL A 37 0.18 -0.66 0.01
C VAL A 37 -0.50 0.26 -0.99
N VAL A 38 0.30 1.13 -1.59
CA VAL A 38 -0.12 2.06 -2.63
C VAL A 38 0.53 1.63 -3.94
N THR A 39 -0.25 1.61 -5.02
CA THR A 39 0.26 1.39 -6.37
C THR A 39 -0.38 2.36 -7.35
N TYR A 40 0.43 2.77 -8.32
CA TYR A 40 0.03 3.53 -9.48
C TYR A 40 0.53 2.84 -10.74
N ASP A 41 -0.30 2.78 -11.76
CA ASP A 41 -0.06 1.96 -12.96
C ASP A 41 -0.03 2.76 -14.27
N ASP A 42 0.21 4.07 -14.16
CA ASP A 42 0.07 5.13 -15.18
C ASP A 42 -1.38 5.59 -15.49
N ASN A 43 -2.40 4.87 -15.03
CA ASN A 43 -3.81 5.22 -15.26
C ASN A 43 -4.65 5.19 -13.97
N LEU A 44 -4.46 4.15 -13.17
CA LEU A 44 -5.16 3.82 -11.94
C LEU A 44 -4.25 4.04 -10.75
N TYR A 45 -4.83 4.63 -9.70
CA TYR A 45 -4.24 4.74 -8.39
C TYR A 45 -5.03 3.87 -7.42
N LEU A 46 -4.34 3.01 -6.67
CA LEU A 46 -4.95 2.07 -5.74
C LEU A 46 -4.23 2.09 -4.40
N THR A 47 -4.98 2.28 -3.32
CA THR A 47 -4.51 2.10 -1.94
C THR A 47 -5.28 0.94 -1.31
N ILE A 48 -4.56 -0.01 -0.74
CA ILE A 48 -5.13 -1.12 0.03
C ILE A 48 -4.53 -1.10 1.42
N ALA A 49 -5.40 -1.13 2.44
CA ALA A 49 -5.01 -1.10 3.83
C ALA A 49 -5.40 -2.41 4.54
N ALA A 50 -4.59 -2.81 5.51
CA ALA A 50 -4.98 -3.78 6.51
C ALA A 50 -4.73 -3.21 7.91
N ALA A 51 -5.78 -3.24 8.73
CA ALA A 51 -5.74 -2.83 10.12
C ALA A 51 -6.21 -3.99 11.02
N PRO A 52 -5.67 -4.12 12.24
CA PRO A 52 -6.18 -5.07 13.19
C PRO A 52 -7.58 -4.64 13.66
N LEU A 53 -8.51 -5.58 13.79
CA LEU A 53 -9.87 -5.30 14.29
C LEU A 53 -9.89 -4.85 15.75
N ARG A 54 -8.82 -5.16 16.51
CA ARG A 54 -8.62 -4.71 17.89
C ARG A 54 -7.42 -3.77 17.90
N LEU A 55 -7.61 -2.59 18.49
CA LEU A 55 -6.54 -1.62 18.66
C LEU A 55 -5.37 -2.26 19.42
N GLY A 56 -4.15 -2.07 18.91
CA GLY A 56 -2.92 -2.61 19.50
C GLY A 56 -2.70 -4.12 19.30
N ALA A 57 -3.58 -4.84 18.61
CA ALA A 57 -3.32 -6.23 18.28
C ALA A 57 -2.20 -6.35 17.22
N PRO A 58 -1.31 -7.35 17.33
CA PRO A 58 -0.22 -7.51 16.39
C PRO A 58 -0.75 -7.86 14.99
N MET A 59 -0.15 -7.27 13.97
CA MET A 59 -0.41 -7.64 12.59
C MET A 59 0.42 -8.87 12.18
N PRO A 60 -0.08 -9.72 11.28
CA PRO A 60 0.72 -10.79 10.68
C PRO A 60 1.98 -10.23 10.02
N ARG A 61 3.13 -10.89 10.22
CA ARG A 61 4.43 -10.44 9.68
C ARG A 61 4.48 -10.41 8.15
N ASP A 62 3.62 -11.20 7.51
CA ASP A 62 3.53 -11.33 6.05
C ASP A 62 2.45 -10.43 5.43
N ILE A 63 1.86 -9.50 6.19
CA ILE A 63 0.72 -8.70 5.72
C ILE A 63 1.06 -7.83 4.51
N VAL A 64 2.26 -7.23 4.46
CA VAL A 64 2.71 -6.45 3.28
C VAL A 64 2.70 -7.33 2.04
N ALA A 65 3.26 -8.55 2.11
CA ALA A 65 3.27 -9.48 0.98
C ALA A 65 1.85 -9.90 0.54
N ARG A 66 0.92 -10.07 1.48
CA ARG A 66 -0.49 -10.34 1.18
C ARG A 66 -1.16 -9.16 0.48
N LEU A 67 -0.97 -7.95 1.01
CA LEU A 67 -1.50 -6.73 0.42
C LEU A 67 -0.94 -6.49 -0.98
N THR A 68 0.36 -6.69 -1.20
CA THR A 68 0.99 -6.62 -2.53
C THR A 68 0.34 -7.59 -3.52
N ARG A 69 0.06 -8.84 -3.10
CA ARG A 69 -0.63 -9.82 -3.95
C ARG A 69 -2.05 -9.39 -4.30
N VAL A 70 -2.81 -8.87 -3.32
CA VAL A 70 -4.16 -8.34 -3.55
C VAL A 70 -4.12 -7.15 -4.51
N ALA A 71 -3.19 -6.22 -4.30
CA ALA A 71 -3.00 -5.05 -5.16
C ALA A 71 -2.66 -5.47 -6.60
N GLY A 72 -1.75 -6.43 -6.79
CA GLY A 72 -1.41 -6.94 -8.13
C GLY A 72 -2.61 -7.59 -8.83
N THR A 73 -3.41 -8.35 -8.08
CA THR A 73 -4.64 -8.96 -8.61
C THR A 73 -5.68 -7.90 -8.99
N ALA A 74 -5.88 -6.90 -8.12
CA ALA A 74 -6.84 -5.82 -8.35
C ALA A 74 -6.44 -4.95 -9.54
N VAL A 75 -5.18 -4.53 -9.65
CA VAL A 75 -4.67 -3.78 -10.81
C VAL A 75 -4.87 -4.58 -12.10
N SER A 76 -4.55 -5.88 -12.08
CA SER A 76 -4.74 -6.73 -13.26
C SER A 76 -6.22 -6.83 -13.67
N ALA A 77 -7.12 -6.94 -12.70
CA ALA A 77 -8.56 -7.04 -12.96
C ALA A 77 -9.18 -5.72 -13.42
N LEU A 78 -8.73 -4.58 -12.90
CA LEU A 78 -9.25 -3.25 -13.25
C LEU A 78 -8.76 -2.75 -14.61
N ARG A 79 -7.72 -3.38 -15.18
CA ARG A 79 -7.23 -3.12 -16.53
C ARG A 79 -7.98 -3.87 -17.63
N ALA A 80 -8.69 -4.95 -17.28
CA ALA A 80 -9.39 -5.83 -18.21
C ALA A 80 -10.75 -5.25 -18.63
#